data_AF-A0A2D6TUF2-F1
#
_entry.id   AF-A0A2D6TUF2-F1
#
_cell.length_a   1.000
_cell.length_b   1.000
_cell.length_c   1.000
_cell.angle_alpha   90.00
_cell.angle_beta   90.00
_cell.angle_gamma   90.00
#
_symmetry.space_group_name_H-M   'P 1'
#
loop_
_entity.id
_entity.type
_entity.pdbx_description
1 polymer ?
#
loop_
_entity_poly.entity_id
_entity_poly.type
_entity_poly.pdbx_seq_one_letter_code
_entity_poly.pdbx_strand_id
1 'polypeptide(L)' 'MGEEQQRQQQNYALLARILFLTGIVFICGGAYAVMEPSVLDKLIGLDESTARILGGALVFAGFTDFMLAKFFQSKS' A
#
# COMPACT_ATOMS: atom_id res chain seq x y z
N MET A 1 -31.65 4.93 12.50
CA MET A 1 -30.36 5.55 12.85
C MET A 1 -29.28 4.54 13.25
N GLY A 2 -29.58 3.45 13.97
CA GLY A 2 -28.57 2.45 14.35
C GLY A 2 -28.02 1.59 13.20
N GLU A 3 -28.83 1.28 12.18
CA GLU A 3 -28.43 0.43 11.05
C GLU A 3 -27.42 1.09 10.11
N GLU A 4 -27.48 2.42 9.94
CA GLU A 4 -26.52 3.18 9.14
C GLU A 4 -25.15 3.23 9.81
N GLN A 5 -25.11 3.35 11.14
CA GLN A 5 -23.87 3.34 11.91
C GLN A 5 -23.18 1.97 11.85
N GLN A 6 -23.95 0.88 11.94
CA GLN A 6 -23.43 -0.49 11.87
C GLN A 6 -22.89 -0.83 10.47
N ARG A 7 -23.55 -0.36 9.40
CA ARG A 7 -23.04 -0.45 8.02
C ARG A 7 -21.75 0.36 7.83
N GLN A 8 -21.68 1.56 8.37
CA GLN A 8 -20.47 2.37 8.29
C GLN A 8 -19.29 1.69 9.00
N GLN A 9 -19.52 1.12 10.19
CA GLN A 9 -18.50 0.38 10.95
C GLN A 9 -17.97 -0.84 10.20
N GLN A 10 -18.86 -1.63 9.57
CA GLN A 10 -18.46 -2.76 8.71
C GLN A 10 -17.69 -2.29 7.47
N ASN A 11 -18.10 -1.18 6.85
CA ASN A 11 -17.40 -0.62 5.70
C ASN A 11 -16.01 -0.07 6.08
N TYR A 12 -15.85 0.56 7.24
CA TYR A 12 -14.54 1.00 7.75
C TYR A 12 -13.62 -0.18 8.05
N ALA A 13 -14.15 -1.25 8.65
CA ALA A 13 -13.40 -2.49 8.89
C ALA A 13 -12.95 -3.16 7.57
N LEU A 14 -13.81 -3.18 6.55
CA LEU A 14 -13.46 -3.69 5.22
C LEU A 14 -12.39 -2.82 4.55
N LEU A 15 -12.57 -1.50 4.56
CA LEU A 15 -11.62 -0.55 3.99
C LEU A 15 -10.24 -0.68 4.65
N ALA A 16 -10.19 -0.81 5.97
CA ALA A 16 -8.94 -1.00 6.69
C ALA A 16 -8.20 -2.29 6.27
N ARG A 17 -8.94 -3.39 6.02
CA ARG A 17 -8.33 -4.64 5.54
C ARG A 17 -7.77 -4.49 4.12
N ILE A 18 -8.50 -3.80 3.24
CA ILE A 18 -8.04 -3.52 1.89
C ILE A 18 -6.76 -2.69 1.93
N LEU A 19 -6.76 -1.58 2.68
CA LEU A 19 -5.60 -0.71 2.86
C LEU A 19 -4.40 -1.45 3.47
N PHE A 20 -4.66 -2.36 4.42
CA PHE A 20 -3.59 -3.17 4.99
C PHE A 20 -2.94 -4.10 3.95
N LEU A 21 -3.76 -4.76 3.13
CA LEU A 21 -3.27 -5.65 2.06
C LEU A 21 -2.56 -4.87 0.96
N THR A 22 -3.09 -3.72 0.52
CA THR A 22 -2.43 -2.87 -0.49
C THR A 22 -1.11 -2.33 0.03
N GLY A 23 -1.07 -1.94 1.31
CA GLY A 23 0.15 -1.52 2.00
C GLY A 23 1.25 -2.58 1.93
N ILE A 24 0.93 -3.85 2.20
CA ILE A 24 1.90 -4.96 2.09
C ILE A 24 2.43 -5.07 0.66
N VAL A 25 1.54 -5.08 -0.33
CA VAL A 25 1.92 -5.24 -1.74
C VAL A 25 2.85 -4.11 -2.19
N PHE A 26 2.55 -2.88 -1.80
CA PHE A 26 3.36 -1.71 -2.16
C PHE A 26 4.72 -1.69 -1.47
N ILE A 27 4.79 -2.07 -0.19
CA ILE A 27 6.08 -2.19 0.50
C ILE A 27 6.93 -3.30 -0.12
N CYS A 28 6.37 -4.50 -0.32
CA CYS A 28 7.11 -5.62 -0.89
C CYS A 28 7.55 -5.33 -2.34
N GLY A 29 6.65 -4.85 -3.19
CA GLY A 29 6.95 -4.50 -4.58
C GLY A 29 7.94 -3.34 -4.69
N GLY A 30 7.77 -2.31 -3.84
CA GLY A 30 8.69 -1.18 -3.78
C GLY A 30 10.08 -1.57 -3.30
N ALA A 31 10.18 -2.36 -2.22
CA ALA A 31 11.45 -2.86 -1.72
C ALA A 31 12.16 -3.73 -2.75
N TYR A 32 11.41 -4.59 -3.45
CA TYR A 32 11.94 -5.40 -4.55
C TYR A 32 12.50 -4.52 -5.68
N ALA A 33 11.76 -3.48 -6.10
CA ALA A 33 12.23 -2.55 -7.12
C ALA A 33 13.49 -1.77 -6.72
N VAL A 34 13.69 -1.50 -5.43
CA VAL A 34 14.91 -0.87 -4.91
C VAL A 34 16.08 -1.85 -4.85
N MET A 35 15.84 -3.09 -4.41
CA MET A 35 16.89 -4.10 -4.23
C MET A 35 17.36 -4.72 -5.54
N GLU A 36 16.45 -4.93 -6.49
CA GLU A 36 16.72 -5.62 -7.75
C GLU A 36 16.22 -4.82 -8.97
N PRO A 37 16.69 -3.57 -9.14
CA PRO A 37 16.22 -2.68 -10.19
C PRO A 37 16.51 -3.20 -11.61
N SER A 38 17.52 -4.06 -11.77
CA SER A 38 17.87 -4.72 -13.04
C SER A 38 16.76 -5.63 -13.58
N VAL A 39 15.86 -6.13 -12.72
CA VAL A 39 14.71 -6.92 -13.14
C VAL A 39 13.65 -6.01 -13.75
N LEU A 40 13.45 -4.79 -13.22
CA LEU A 40 12.54 -3.82 -13.81
C LEU A 40 13.07 -3.29 -15.14
N ASP A 41 14.38 -3.13 -15.28
CA ASP A 41 15.01 -2.81 -16.57
C ASP A 41 14.67 -3.87 -17.63
N LYS A 42 14.79 -5.15 -17.27
CA LYS A 42 14.46 -6.26 -18.19
C LYS A 42 12.97 -6.44 -18.48
N LEU A 43 12.10 -6.15 -17.52
CA LEU A 43 10.66 -6.38 -17.65
C LEU A 43 9.94 -5.22 -18.34
N ILE A 44 10.33 -3.99 -18.03
CA ILE A 44 9.60 -2.78 -18.41
C ILE A 44 10.51 -1.65 -18.93
N GLY A 45 11.81 -1.91 -19.11
CA GLY A 45 12.76 -0.94 -19.69
C GLY A 45 13.02 0.26 -18.78
N LEU A 46 12.83 0.10 -17.47
CA LEU A 46 13.03 1.18 -16.51
C LEU A 46 14.51 1.28 -16.12
N ASP A 47 15.11 2.45 -16.36
CA ASP A 47 16.46 2.76 -15.92
C ASP A 47 16.61 2.56 -14.40
N GLU A 48 17.79 2.10 -13.98
CA GLU A 48 18.09 1.72 -12.60
C GLU A 48 17.79 2.84 -11.59
N SER A 49 18.11 4.09 -11.95
CA SER A 49 17.85 5.24 -11.09
C SER A 49 16.36 5.49 -10.90
N THR A 50 15.59 5.34 -11.98
CA THR A 50 14.13 5.52 -11.97
C THR A 50 13.45 4.38 -11.22
N ALA A 51 13.93 3.15 -11.37
CA ALA A 51 13.40 1.98 -10.67
C ALA A 51 13.56 2.12 -9.15
N ARG A 52 14.70 2.63 -8.68
CA ARG A 52 14.93 2.90 -7.25
C ARG A 52 14.07 4.03 -6.71
N ILE A 53 13.89 5.12 -7.48
CA ILE A 53 13.00 6.23 -7.09
C ILE A 53 11.56 5.75 -6.99
N LEU A 54 11.09 5.01 -8.00
CA LEU A 54 9.74 4.47 -8.06
C LEU A 54 9.51 3.45 -6.94
N GLY A 55 10.49 2.57 -6.69
CA GLY A 55 10.46 1.60 -5.60
C GLY A 55 10.38 2.27 -4.24
N GLY A 56 11.18 3.32 -3.99
CA GLY A 56 11.09 4.11 -2.77
C GLY A 56 9.73 4.79 -2.59
N ALA A 57 9.17 5.35 -3.66
CA ALA A 57 7.84 5.95 -3.65
C ALA A 57 6.73 4.91 -3.34
N LEU A 58 6.84 3.70 -3.89
CA LEU A 58 5.94 2.59 -3.59
C LEU A 58 6.03 2.17 -2.11
N VAL A 59 7.23 2.08 -1.53
CA VAL A 59 7.39 1.79 -0.10
C VAL A 59 6.71 2.87 0.75
N PHE A 60 6.89 4.15 0.40
CA PHE A 60 6.27 5.26 1.12
C PHE A 60 4.73 5.23 1.01
N ALA A 61 4.20 4.97 -0.18
CA ALA A 61 2.76 4.80 -0.39
C ALA A 61 2.22 3.63 0.44
N GLY A 62 2.91 2.49 0.43
CA GLY A 62 2.50 1.34 1.23
C GLY A 62 2.51 1.62 2.73
N PHE A 63 3.49 2.38 3.23
CA PHE A 63 3.52 2.80 4.63
C PHE A 63 2.34 3.73 4.99
N THR A 64 1.96 4.61 4.06
CA THR A 64 0.79 5.49 4.21
C THR A 64 -0.49 4.67 4.28
N ASP A 65 -0.65 3.66 3.44
CA ASP A 65 -1.76 2.71 3.48
C ASP A 65 -1.84 1.96 4.82
N PHE A 66 -0.70 1.56 5.39
CA PHE A 66 -0.66 0.97 6.74
C PHE A 66 -1.13 1.94 7.83
N MET A 67 -0.73 3.21 7.77
CA MET A 67 -1.19 4.23 8.72
C MET A 67 -2.69 4.49 8.58
N LEU A 68 -3.20 4.57 7.35
CA LEU A 68 -4.63 4.73 7.08
C LEU A 68 -5.44 3.51 7.54
N ALA A 69 -4.95 2.30 7.30
CA ALA A 69 -5.58 1.08 7.78
C ALA A 69 -5.74 1.08 9.31
N LYS A 70 -4.69 1.46 10.05
CA LYS A 70 -4.77 1.60 11.52
C LYS A 70 -5.73 2.70 11.95
N PHE A 71 -5.75 3.83 11.25
CA PHE A 71 -6.67 4.92 11.54
C PHE A 71 -8.13 4.46 11.40
N PHE A 72 -8.50 3.79 10.30
CA PHE A 72 -9.84 3.29 10.10
C PHE A 72 -10.21 2.15 11.06
N GLN A 73 -9.26 1.30 11.47
CA GLN A 73 -9.49 0.33 12.55
C GLN A 73 -9.81 1.00 13.88
N SER A 74 -9.12 2.10 14.23
CA SER A 74 -9.36 2.81 15.49
C SER A 74 -10.72 3.52 15.57
N LYS A 75 -11.38 3.73 14.43
CA LYS A 75 -12.74 4.30 14.32
C LYS A 75 -13.84 3.24 14.23
N SER A 76 -13.48 1.98 14.03
CA SER A 76 -14.39 0.83 14.06
C SER A 76 -14.60 0.34 15.48
#